data_AF-A0A1G4TX75-F1
#
_entry.id   AF-A0A1G4TX75-F1
#
_cell.length_a   1.000
_cell.length_b   1.000
_cell.length_c   1.000
_cell.angle_alpha   90.00
_cell.angle_beta   90.00
_cell.angle_gamma   90.00
#
_symmetry.space_group_name_H-M   'P 1'
#
loop_
_entity.id
_entity.type
_entity.pdbx_description
1 polymer ?
#
loop_
_entity_poly.entity_id
_entity_poly.type
_entity_poly.pdbx_seq_one_letter_code
_entity_poly.pdbx_strand_id
1 'polypeptide(L)' 'RLELVFLPPYSPKLNLVEGLWKWLKSDVINNVFYHTVAEIRNNVQQFMDEIMKSRWSIIDWLCVRF' A
#
# COMPACT_ATOMS: atom_id res chain seq x y z
N ARG A 1 2.91 -24.92 1.38
CA ARG A 1 1.64 -25.16 2.11
C ARG A 1 1.15 -23.77 2.54
N LEU A 2 -0.08 -23.38 2.19
CA LEU A 2 -0.60 -22.05 2.53
C LEU A 2 -1.17 -22.08 3.95
N GLU A 3 -0.90 -21.04 4.74
CA GLU A 3 -1.46 -20.85 6.07
C GLU A 3 -2.48 -19.71 6.03
N LEU A 4 -3.68 -19.99 6.53
CA LEU A 4 -4.75 -19.01 6.61
C LEU A 4 -4.78 -18.43 8.03
N VAL A 5 -4.61 -17.12 8.14
CA VAL A 5 -4.69 -16.40 9.42
C VAL A 5 -6.08 -15.80 9.55
N PHE A 6 -6.71 -16.00 10.71
CA PHE A 6 -8.02 -15.43 10.98
C PHE A 6 -7.94 -13.91 11.15
N LEU A 7 -8.80 -13.19 10.43
CA LEU A 7 -9.00 -11.74 10.57
C LEU A 7 -10.44 -11.49 11.03
N PRO A 8 -10.66 -10.86 12.19
CA PRO A 8 -12.01 -10.53 12.64
C PRO A 8 -12.68 -9.52 11.69
N PRO A 9 -14.03 -9.57 11.58
CA PRO A 9 -14.75 -8.65 10.71
C PRO A 9 -14.52 -7.19 11.15
N TYR A 10 -14.62 -6.27 10.18
CA TYR A 10 -14.49 -4.82 10.39
C TYR A 10 -13.24 -4.38 11.16
N SER A 11 -12.13 -5.11 11.00
CA SER A 11 -10.86 -4.83 11.69
C SER A 11 -9.78 -4.30 10.74
N PRO A 12 -9.98 -3.13 10.08
CA PRO A 12 -9.06 -2.62 9.07
C PRO A 12 -7.68 -2.29 9.64
N LYS A 13 -7.56 -2.02 10.94
CA LYS A 13 -6.27 -1.79 11.62
C LYS A 13 -5.41 -3.07 11.74
N LEU A 14 -6.03 -4.24 11.69
CA LEU A 14 -5.31 -5.53 11.73
C LEU A 14 -4.90 -5.99 10.32
N ASN A 15 -5.49 -5.40 9.27
CA ASN A 15 -5.14 -5.70 7.90
C ASN A 15 -4.11 -4.71 7.36
N LEU A 16 -2.82 -5.08 7.41
CA LEU A 16 -1.72 -4.24 6.90
C LEU A 16 -1.89 -3.81 5.43
N VAL A 17 -2.61 -4.60 4.64
CA VAL A 17 -2.88 -4.29 3.23
C VAL A 17 -3.76 -3.04 3.09
N GLU A 18 -4.69 -2.80 4.02
CA GLU A 18 -5.51 -1.57 4.05
C GLU A 18 -4.64 -0.33 4.29
N GLY A 19 -3.64 -0.45 5.17
CA GLY A 19 -2.65 0.60 5.41
C GLY A 19 -1.86 0.92 4.14
N LEU A 20 -1.37 -0.11 3.45
CA LEU A 20 -0.65 0.04 2.19
C LEU A 20 -1.52 0.71 1.11
N TRP A 21 -2.80 0.37 1.01
CA TRP A 21 -3.71 1.01 0.06
C TRP A 21 -3.95 2.49 0.37
N LYS A 22 -4.04 2.86 1.65
CA LYS A 22 -4.10 4.27 2.06
C LYS A 22 -2.82 5.01 1.67
N TRP A 23 -1.65 4.39 1.84
CA TRP A 23 -0.38 4.97 1.41
C TRP A 23 -0.37 5.23 -0.09
N LEU A 24 -0.64 4.18 -0.86
CA LEU A 24 -0.67 4.21 -2.32
C LEU A 24 -1.64 5.29 -2.82
N LYS A 25 -2.83 5.38 -2.21
CA LYS A 25 -3.80 6.39 -2.58
C LYS A 25 -3.28 7.80 -2.27
N SER A 26 -2.61 7.99 -1.14
CA SER A 26 -2.06 9.29 -0.75
C SER A 26 -0.92 9.75 -1.64
N ASP A 27 -0.05 8.84 -2.07
CA ASP A 27 1.20 9.18 -2.75
C ASP A 27 1.08 9.14 -4.28
N VAL A 28 0.30 8.18 -4.80
CA VAL A 28 0.17 7.94 -6.24
C VAL A 28 -1.10 8.57 -6.79
N ILE A 29 -2.24 8.40 -6.11
CA ILE A 29 -3.55 8.73 -6.71
C ILE A 29 -4.03 10.14 -6.35
N ASN A 30 -3.77 10.61 -5.13
CA ASN A 30 -4.28 11.89 -4.67
C ASN A 30 -3.67 13.03 -5.49
N ASN A 31 -4.53 13.96 -5.95
CA ASN A 31 -4.16 15.15 -6.72
C ASN A 31 -3.48 14.88 -8.09
N VAL A 32 -3.53 13.67 -8.62
CA VAL A 32 -3.01 13.34 -9.95
C VAL A 32 -4.15 12.93 -10.87
N PHE A 33 -4.24 13.57 -12.03
CA PHE A 33 -5.15 13.17 -13.10
C PHE A 33 -4.39 12.35 -14.14
N TYR A 34 -4.69 11.05 -14.19
CA TYR A 34 -4.15 10.14 -15.19
C TYR A 34 -5.05 10.11 -16.43
N HIS A 35 -4.43 10.14 -17.61
CA HIS A 35 -5.14 10.08 -18.88
C HIS A 35 -5.43 8.65 -19.31
N THR A 36 -4.63 7.68 -18.86
CA THR A 36 -4.80 6.27 -19.20
C THR A 36 -4.62 5.35 -18.00
N VAL A 37 -5.23 4.16 -18.08
CA VAL A 37 -5.02 3.09 -17.08
C VAL A 37 -3.57 2.60 -17.07
N ALA A 38 -2.87 2.69 -18.20
CA ALA A 38 -1.46 2.31 -18.30
C ALA A 38 -0.56 3.21 -17.43
N GLU A 39 -0.83 4.52 -17.41
CA GLU A 39 -0.11 5.46 -16.54
C GLU A 39 -0.32 5.13 -15.07
N ILE A 40 -1.56 4.81 -14.67
CA ILE A 40 -1.85 4.41 -13.28
C ILE A 40 -1.02 3.18 -12.91
N ARG A 41 -1.03 2.14 -13.76
CA ARG A 41 -0.29 0.90 -13.52
C ARG A 41 1.22 1.14 -13.41
N ASN A 42 1.78 1.96 -14.29
CA ASN A 42 3.21 2.29 -14.25
C ASN A 42 3.59 3.02 -12.97
N ASN A 43 2.81 4.01 -12.55
CA ASN A 43 3.10 4.76 -11.32
C ASN A 43 2.91 3.90 -10.07
N VAL A 44 1.90 3.03 -10.05
CA VAL A 44 1.73 2.05 -8.96
C VAL A 44 2.92 1.09 -8.90
N GLN A 45 3.39 0.57 -10.04
CA GLN A 45 4.55 -0.31 -10.08
C GLN A 45 5.80 0.40 -9.57
N GLN A 46 6.05 1.63 -10.04
CA GLN A 46 7.18 2.43 -9.59
C GLN A 46 7.11 2.71 -8.09
N PHE A 47 5.95 3.08 -7.55
CA PHE A 47 5.74 3.24 -6.11
C PHE A 47 6.10 1.97 -5.34
N MET A 48 5.62 0.80 -5.80
CA MET A 48 5.93 -0.48 -5.16
C MET A 48 7.44 -0.78 -5.19
N ASP A 49 8.10 -0.52 -6.30
CA ASP A 49 9.55 -0.70 -6.44
C ASP A 49 10.33 0.23 -5.50
N GLU A 50 9.91 1.48 -5.35
CA GLU A 50 10.54 2.45 -4.44
C GLU A 50 10.39 2.05 -2.97
N ILE A 51 9.19 1.70 -2.52
CA ILE A 51 8.99 1.31 -1.11
C ILE A 51 9.77 0.03 -0.77
N MET A 52 9.88 -0.89 -1.73
CA MET A 52 10.61 -2.16 -1.56
C MET A 52 12.13 -1.98 -1.39
N LYS A 53 12.70 -0.82 -1.74
CA LYS A 53 14.13 -0.53 -1.52
C LYS A 53 14.50 -0.48 -0.04
N SER A 54 13.57 -0.12 0.85
CA SER A 54 13.83 0.01 2.28
C SER A 54 12.73 -0.64 3.11
N ARG A 55 13.04 -1.83 3.63
CA ARG A 55 12.15 -2.57 4.54
C ARG A 55 11.82 -1.78 5.80
N TRP A 56 12.77 -1.02 6.34
CA TRP A 56 12.58 -0.23 7.55
C TRP A 56 11.57 0.90 7.34
N SER A 57 11.62 1.56 6.19
CA SER A 57 10.66 2.61 5.84
C SER A 57 9.24 2.07 5.73
N ILE A 58 9.08 0.86 5.18
CA ILE A 58 7.79 0.18 5.12
C ILE A 58 7.25 -0.12 6.53
N ILE A 59 8.09 -0.65 7.42
CA ILE A 59 7.67 -0.99 8.79
C ILE A 59 7.29 0.27 9.57
N ASP A 60 8.09 1.33 9.48
CA ASP A 60 7.79 2.62 10.12
C ASP A 60 6.43 3.16 9.66
N TRP A 61 6.21 3.16 8.35
CA TRP A 61 4.99 3.71 7.78
C TRP A 61 3.76 2.85 8.11
N LEU A 62 3.82 1.54 7.92
CA LEU A 62 2.67 0.63 8.06
C LEU A 62 2.36 0.25 9.51
N CYS A 63 3.36 0.17 10.38
CA CYS A 63 3.20 -0.38 11.74
C CYS A 63 3.35 0.64 12.86
N VAL A 64 4.00 1.80 12.61
CA VAL A 64 4.28 2.79 13.66
C VAL A 64 3.43 4.05 13.49
N ARG A 65 3.26 4.53 12.26
CA ARG A 65 2.49 5.75 11.97
C ARG A 65 0.98 5.54 11.83
N PHE A 66 0.54 4.28 11.73
CA PHE A 66 -0.85 3.88 11.50
C PHE A 66 -1.42 2.98 12.59
#